data_AF-A0A7V3FUV4-F1
#
_entry.id   AF-A0A7V3FUV4-F1
#
_cell.length_a   1.000
_cell.length_b   1.000
_cell.length_c   1.000
_cell.angle_alpha   90.00
_cell.angle_beta   90.00
_cell.angle_gamma   90.00
#
_symmetry.space_group_name_H-M   'P 1'
#
loop_
_entity.id
_entity.type
_entity.pdbx_description
1 polymer ?
#
loop_
_entity_poly.entity_id
_entity_poly.type
_entity_poly.pdbx_seq_one_letter_code
_entity_poly.pdbx_strand_id
1 'polypeptide(L)'
;MRSKIRKKLKALTKTVIGEIERVSPKSAKNVVTPRQAIDQWLSELKNLSPVKGRVLITAFRNKTWIEWSAYAACVIRQLGFESTILYKGDEIKKLYNQPAYFNFWKAVEKIPGIVLLDCNTLSFSKTDYDKYYEDSLDSSVAALAYDLHLESQDIVEHENLYKSKLEDLRNESARNGARVKKLCSENNFYSFFCYSGLIRDTPMILKGARDTNQETVCVEGWGWRQGHMIYNFNAPSLEYNVRG
;
A
#
# COMPACT_ATOMS: atom_id res chain seq x y z
N MET A 1 -2.05 32.87 -34.94
CA MET A 1 -2.91 32.66 -33.75
C MET A 1 -2.25 31.93 -32.57
N ARG A 2 -1.44 30.88 -32.77
CA ARG A 2 -0.89 30.05 -31.68
C ARG A 2 0.17 30.69 -30.75
N SER A 3 0.85 31.79 -31.14
CA SER A 3 1.89 32.42 -30.31
C SER A 3 1.37 33.43 -29.27
N LYS A 4 0.25 34.11 -29.54
CA LYS A 4 -0.37 35.08 -28.61
C LYS A 4 -1.07 34.40 -27.43
N ILE A 5 -1.66 33.22 -27.66
CA ILE A 5 -2.32 32.41 -26.62
C ILE A 5 -1.28 31.83 -25.64
N ARG A 6 -0.12 31.36 -26.13
CA ARG A 6 0.98 30.87 -25.29
C ARG A 6 1.61 31.95 -24.40
N LYS A 7 1.71 33.20 -24.87
CA LYS A 7 2.22 34.33 -24.07
C LYS A 7 1.24 34.75 -22.96
N LYS A 8 -0.07 34.76 -23.23
CA LYS A 8 -1.10 35.06 -22.21
C LYS A 8 -1.19 33.98 -21.13
N LEU A 9 -1.11 32.69 -21.50
CA LEU A 9 -1.10 31.59 -20.53
C LEU A 9 0.15 31.63 -19.62
N LYS A 10 1.35 31.86 -20.17
CA LYS A 10 2.60 32.00 -19.38
C LYS A 10 2.60 33.19 -18.44
N ALA A 11 1.94 34.29 -18.81
CA ALA A 11 1.81 35.48 -17.94
C ALA A 11 0.85 35.19 -16.77
N LEU A 12 -0.30 34.54 -17.02
CA LEU A 12 -1.24 34.15 -15.97
C LEU A 12 -0.65 33.14 -14.98
N THR A 13 0.15 32.17 -15.45
CA THR A 13 0.80 31.19 -14.55
C THR A 13 1.85 31.86 -13.67
N LYS A 14 2.60 32.84 -14.17
CA LYS A 14 3.60 33.57 -13.37
C LYS A 14 2.98 34.44 -12.28
N THR A 15 1.84 35.07 -12.55
CA THR A 15 1.19 35.96 -11.58
C THR A 15 0.52 35.18 -10.44
N VAL A 16 -0.14 34.05 -10.73
CA VAL A 16 -0.78 33.21 -9.69
C VAL A 16 0.27 32.49 -8.84
N ILE A 17 1.39 32.07 -9.42
CA ILE A 17 2.50 31.46 -8.68
C ILE A 17 3.16 32.50 -7.76
N GLY A 18 3.38 33.73 -8.23
CA GLY A 18 4.08 34.79 -7.49
C GLY A 18 3.38 35.30 -6.21
N GLU A 19 2.05 35.26 -6.14
CA GLU A 19 1.32 35.71 -4.93
C GLU A 19 1.22 34.62 -3.85
N ILE A 20 1.14 33.35 -4.24
CA ILE A 20 1.10 32.22 -3.29
C ILE A 20 2.48 31.99 -2.63
N GLU A 21 3.59 32.46 -3.24
CA GLU A 21 4.92 32.42 -2.62
C GLU A 21 5.18 33.44 -1.52
N ARG A 22 4.37 34.49 -1.43
CA ARG A 22 4.65 35.61 -0.51
C ARG A 22 4.11 35.42 0.91
N VAL A 23 3.19 34.49 1.13
CA VAL A 23 2.41 34.45 2.39
C VAL A 23 2.84 33.34 3.36
N SER A 24 3.69 32.37 2.98
CA SER A 24 4.20 31.39 3.96
C SER A 24 5.53 30.71 3.54
N PRO A 25 6.59 30.79 4.35
CA PRO A 25 7.88 30.15 4.06
C PRO A 25 7.91 28.70 4.59
N LYS A 26 8.26 27.73 3.74
CA LYS A 26 8.53 26.30 4.02
C LYS A 26 7.37 25.27 3.91
N SER A 27 6.59 25.29 2.82
CA SER A 27 5.81 24.09 2.46
C SER A 27 5.89 23.77 0.96
N ALA A 28 5.90 22.46 0.70
CA ALA A 28 6.25 21.77 -0.54
C ALA A 28 5.68 22.41 -1.83
N LYS A 29 6.56 22.69 -2.80
CA LYS A 29 6.23 23.51 -3.98
C LYS A 29 6.49 22.88 -5.34
N ASN A 30 6.43 21.57 -5.44
CA ASN A 30 6.17 20.94 -6.72
C ASN A 30 5.06 19.91 -6.51
N VAL A 31 4.13 19.78 -7.46
CA VAL A 31 3.41 18.51 -7.62
C VAL A 31 4.48 17.54 -8.07
N VAL A 32 5.07 16.89 -7.08
CA VAL A 32 6.20 16.00 -7.24
C VAL A 32 5.64 14.75 -7.92
N THR A 33 6.05 14.45 -9.15
CA THR A 33 5.76 13.12 -9.71
C THR A 33 6.27 12.07 -8.72
N PRO A 34 5.65 10.88 -8.57
CA PRO A 34 6.08 9.88 -7.60
C PRO A 34 7.60 9.60 -7.63
N ARG A 35 8.21 9.69 -8.81
CA ARG A 35 9.67 9.63 -9.02
C ARG A 35 10.45 10.76 -8.35
N GLN A 36 9.99 12.01 -8.47
CA GLN A 36 10.66 13.13 -7.83
C GLN A 36 10.52 13.08 -6.30
N ALA A 37 9.52 12.37 -5.77
CA ALA A 37 9.28 12.26 -4.32
C ALA A 37 10.27 11.26 -3.73
N ILE A 38 10.47 10.13 -4.39
CA ILE A 38 11.47 9.15 -3.96
C ILE A 38 12.91 9.65 -4.09
N ASP A 39 13.24 10.43 -5.12
CA ASP A 39 14.57 11.06 -5.22
C ASP A 39 14.81 12.03 -4.03
N GLN A 40 13.77 12.74 -3.58
CA GLN A 40 13.86 13.58 -2.38
C GLN A 40 14.05 12.73 -1.12
N TRP A 41 13.23 11.69 -0.92
CA TRP A 41 13.34 10.80 0.25
C TRP A 41 14.72 10.12 0.33
N LEU A 42 15.25 9.65 -0.81
CA LEU A 42 16.59 9.06 -0.88
C LEU A 42 17.68 10.06 -0.52
N SER A 43 17.52 11.34 -0.91
CA SER A 43 18.50 12.39 -0.58
C SER A 43 18.58 12.69 0.92
N GLU A 44 17.55 12.33 1.68
CA GLU A 44 17.49 12.47 3.14
C GLU A 44 18.11 11.29 3.90
N LEU A 45 18.47 10.20 3.20
CA LEU A 45 19.12 9.02 3.79
C LEU A 45 20.62 9.24 4.04
N LYS A 46 20.96 10.25 4.84
CA LYS A 46 22.32 10.57 5.26
C LYS A 46 22.58 10.10 6.69
N ASN A 47 23.82 9.70 6.99
CA ASN A 47 24.25 9.29 8.34
C ASN A 47 23.35 8.21 8.97
N LEU A 48 23.14 7.13 8.22
CA LEU A 48 22.20 6.08 8.61
C LEU A 48 22.63 5.35 9.89
N SER A 49 21.67 5.16 10.79
CA SER A 49 21.83 4.36 12.00
C SER A 49 22.25 2.91 11.67
N PRO A 50 23.00 2.23 12.55
CA PRO A 50 23.26 0.80 12.42
C PRO A 50 21.97 0.00 12.32
N VAL A 51 22.03 -1.10 11.57
CA VAL A 51 20.87 -1.98 11.36
C VAL A 51 20.59 -2.79 12.62
N LYS A 52 19.34 -2.77 13.09
CA LYS A 52 18.84 -3.46 14.30
C LYS A 52 17.89 -4.61 13.98
N GLY A 53 17.38 -4.68 12.75
CA GLY A 53 16.42 -5.68 12.32
C GLY A 53 15.78 -5.30 10.99
N ARG A 54 14.74 -6.04 10.60
CA ARG A 54 14.05 -5.88 9.31
C ARG A 54 12.54 -5.82 9.50
N VAL A 55 11.90 -4.83 8.88
CA VAL A 55 10.45 -4.64 8.92
C VAL A 55 9.84 -5.15 7.61
N LEU A 56 8.81 -5.98 7.69
CA LEU A 56 8.00 -6.36 6.52
C LEU A 56 6.95 -5.26 6.27
N ILE A 57 6.70 -4.88 5.03
CA ILE A 57 5.75 -3.82 4.68
C ILE A 57 4.92 -4.28 3.47
N THR A 58 3.59 -4.30 3.56
CA THR A 58 2.75 -4.56 2.37
C THR A 58 2.73 -3.36 1.43
N ALA A 59 2.60 -3.61 0.13
CA ALA A 59 2.40 -2.58 -0.90
C ALA A 59 1.34 -3.08 -1.89
N PHE A 60 0.08 -3.03 -1.48
CA PHE A 60 -1.07 -3.60 -2.20
C PHE A 60 -2.12 -2.54 -2.55
N ARG A 61 -3.08 -2.94 -3.40
CA ARG A 61 -4.35 -2.29 -3.74
C ARG A 61 -4.30 -1.00 -4.55
N ASN A 62 -3.55 0.00 -4.14
CA ASN A 62 -3.57 1.31 -4.81
C ASN A 62 -2.21 2.00 -4.81
N LYS A 63 -2.08 3.02 -5.68
CA LYS A 63 -0.84 3.78 -5.85
C LYS A 63 -0.39 4.43 -4.55
N THR A 64 -1.33 5.01 -3.79
CA THR A 64 -1.02 5.73 -2.56
C THR A 64 -0.33 4.80 -1.57
N TRP A 65 -0.88 3.63 -1.29
CA TRP A 65 -0.23 2.72 -0.34
C TRP A 65 1.11 2.20 -0.85
N ILE A 66 1.22 1.89 -2.14
CA ILE A 66 2.50 1.47 -2.73
C ILE A 66 3.58 2.57 -2.55
N GLU A 67 3.25 3.83 -2.86
CA GLU A 67 4.17 4.96 -2.69
C GLU A 67 4.49 5.22 -1.22
N TRP A 68 3.51 5.05 -0.34
CA TRP A 68 3.68 5.17 1.11
C TRP A 68 4.55 4.07 1.70
N SER A 69 4.48 2.84 1.21
CA SER A 69 5.36 1.75 1.63
C SER A 69 6.83 2.06 1.29
N ALA A 70 7.07 2.67 0.13
CA ALA A 70 8.41 3.14 -0.24
C ALA A 70 8.89 4.29 0.66
N TYR A 71 8.02 5.25 0.96
CA TYR A 71 8.33 6.32 1.93
C TYR A 71 8.62 5.75 3.33
N ALA A 72 7.79 4.84 3.81
CA ALA A 72 7.95 4.19 5.10
C ALA A 72 9.29 3.44 5.17
N ALA A 73 9.69 2.74 4.11
CA ALA A 73 11.00 2.08 4.04
C ALA A 73 12.17 3.08 4.20
N CYS A 74 12.09 4.28 3.60
CA CYS A 74 13.09 5.32 3.82
C CYS A 74 13.14 5.77 5.30
N VAL A 75 11.99 6.05 5.90
CA VAL A 75 11.90 6.51 7.30
C VAL A 75 12.42 5.43 8.26
N ILE A 76 11.97 4.18 8.09
CA ILE A 76 12.40 3.03 8.88
C ILE A 76 13.91 2.80 8.74
N ARG A 77 14.46 3.06 7.54
CA ARG A 77 15.91 2.99 7.34
C ARG A 77 16.67 4.03 8.15
N GLN A 78 16.18 5.26 8.27
CA GLN A 78 16.79 6.28 9.14
C GLN A 78 16.74 5.87 10.63
N LEU A 79 15.67 5.19 11.04
CA LEU A 79 15.50 4.65 12.40
C LEU A 79 16.40 3.44 12.71
N GLY A 80 17.13 2.92 11.72
CA GLY A 80 18.07 1.82 11.88
C GLY A 80 17.50 0.44 11.59
N PHE A 81 16.47 0.34 10.76
CA PHE A 81 15.90 -0.94 10.34
C PHE A 81 15.96 -1.09 8.82
N GLU A 82 16.16 -2.31 8.34
CA GLU A 82 15.98 -2.63 6.94
C GLU A 82 14.50 -2.90 6.64
N SER A 83 14.14 -2.98 5.36
CA SER A 83 12.74 -3.20 4.98
C SER A 83 12.62 -4.25 3.88
N THR A 84 11.61 -5.09 4.00
CA THR A 84 11.12 -5.94 2.92
C THR A 84 9.76 -5.42 2.48
N ILE A 85 9.63 -4.96 1.24
CA ILE A 85 8.35 -4.59 0.66
C ILE A 85 7.78 -5.82 -0.06
N LEU A 86 6.64 -6.30 0.43
CA LEU A 86 5.84 -7.34 -0.20
C LEU A 86 4.78 -6.68 -1.08
N TYR A 87 4.85 -6.93 -2.39
CA TYR A 87 3.98 -6.30 -3.38
C TYR A 87 3.28 -7.33 -4.26
N LYS A 88 2.26 -6.94 -5.02
CA LYS A 88 1.59 -7.80 -6.02
C LYS A 88 1.94 -7.34 -7.42
N GLY A 89 2.75 -8.10 -8.14
CA GLY A 89 3.28 -7.70 -9.45
C GLY A 89 2.20 -7.42 -10.50
N ASP A 90 1.07 -8.15 -10.45
CA ASP A 90 -0.07 -7.95 -11.35
C ASP A 90 -0.85 -6.66 -11.02
N GLU A 91 -1.05 -6.35 -9.73
CA GLU A 91 -1.68 -5.10 -9.28
C GLU A 91 -0.84 -3.89 -9.70
N ILE A 92 0.48 -3.93 -9.48
CA ILE A 92 1.33 -2.81 -9.87
C ILE A 92 1.28 -2.58 -11.39
N LYS A 93 1.31 -3.64 -12.21
CA LYS A 93 1.21 -3.52 -13.67
C LYS A 93 -0.10 -2.83 -14.10
N LYS A 94 -1.20 -3.07 -13.38
CA LYS A 94 -2.50 -2.41 -13.63
C LYS A 94 -2.47 -0.94 -13.19
N LEU A 95 -1.83 -0.63 -12.07
CA LEU A 95 -1.80 0.72 -11.50
C LEU A 95 -0.84 1.64 -12.26
N TYR A 96 0.34 1.16 -12.64
CA TYR A 96 1.39 1.97 -13.26
C TYR A 96 1.55 1.64 -14.74
N ASN A 97 1.17 2.59 -15.60
CA ASN A 97 1.48 2.50 -17.03
C ASN A 97 3.00 2.47 -17.25
N GLN A 98 3.45 1.73 -18.27
CA GLN A 98 4.84 1.82 -18.71
C GLN A 98 5.10 3.19 -19.35
N PRO A 99 6.26 3.84 -19.10
CA PRO A 99 7.44 3.37 -18.35
C PRO A 99 7.47 3.79 -16.86
N ALA A 100 6.39 4.36 -16.33
CA ALA A 100 6.35 4.88 -14.96
C ALA A 100 6.59 3.78 -13.92
N TYR A 101 6.07 2.56 -14.18
CA TYR A 101 6.36 1.35 -13.42
C TYR A 101 7.86 1.13 -13.21
N PHE A 102 8.62 1.02 -14.31
CA PHE A 102 10.06 0.74 -14.23
C PHE A 102 10.83 1.84 -13.50
N ASN A 103 10.43 3.09 -13.70
CA ASN A 103 11.15 4.22 -13.10
C ASN A 103 10.92 4.31 -11.58
N PHE A 104 9.71 4.03 -11.10
CA PHE A 104 9.42 4.05 -9.67
C PHE A 104 10.16 2.92 -8.94
N TRP A 105 10.02 1.67 -9.38
CA TRP A 105 10.65 0.53 -8.69
C TRP A 105 12.18 0.55 -8.75
N LYS A 106 12.77 0.98 -9.87
CA LYS A 106 14.22 1.21 -9.95
C LYS A 106 14.72 2.27 -8.98
N ALA A 107 13.86 3.22 -8.58
CA ALA A 107 14.22 4.18 -7.55
C ALA A 107 14.06 3.58 -6.15
N VAL A 108 13.00 2.78 -5.90
CA VAL A 108 12.81 2.05 -4.64
C VAL A 108 13.98 1.11 -4.35
N GLU A 109 14.52 0.43 -5.35
CA GLU A 109 15.69 -0.45 -5.25
C GLU A 109 16.95 0.25 -4.72
N LYS A 110 17.00 1.59 -4.76
CA LYS A 110 18.14 2.37 -4.24
C LYS A 110 18.08 2.60 -2.73
N ILE A 111 16.96 2.28 -2.06
CA ILE A 111 16.84 2.39 -0.61
C ILE A 111 17.81 1.37 0.02
N PRO A 112 18.78 1.79 0.86
CA PRO A 112 19.75 0.87 1.45
C PRO A 112 19.08 -0.21 2.31
N GLY A 113 19.41 -1.48 2.06
CA GLY A 113 18.87 -2.63 2.80
C GLY A 113 17.45 -3.04 2.39
N ILE A 114 16.89 -2.47 1.32
CA ILE A 114 15.58 -2.86 0.80
C ILE A 114 15.60 -4.26 0.18
N VAL A 115 14.55 -5.04 0.41
CA VAL A 115 14.26 -6.27 -0.34
C VAL A 115 12.85 -6.13 -0.91
N LEU A 116 12.68 -6.46 -2.19
CA LEU A 116 11.39 -6.40 -2.87
C LEU A 116 10.93 -7.81 -3.20
N LEU A 117 9.76 -8.22 -2.71
CA LEU A 117 9.20 -9.55 -2.95
C LEU A 117 7.84 -9.45 -3.63
N ASP A 118 7.68 -10.15 -4.76
CA ASP A 118 6.37 -10.31 -5.40
C ASP A 118 5.61 -11.45 -4.73
N CYS A 119 4.55 -11.09 -4.00
CA CYS A 119 3.63 -12.02 -3.35
C CYS A 119 3.10 -13.06 -4.35
N ASN A 120 2.86 -12.69 -5.61
CA ASN A 120 2.32 -13.61 -6.61
C ASN A 120 3.26 -14.78 -6.93
N THR A 121 4.56 -14.60 -6.69
CA THR A 121 5.60 -15.62 -6.95
C THR A 121 5.91 -16.47 -5.72
N LEU A 122 5.45 -16.08 -4.54
CA LEU A 122 5.69 -16.82 -3.32
C LEU A 122 4.89 -18.14 -3.32
N SER A 123 5.59 -19.20 -2.92
CA SER A 123 4.97 -20.49 -2.64
C SER A 123 4.10 -20.43 -1.38
N PHE A 124 3.14 -21.33 -1.26
CA PHE A 124 2.29 -21.46 -0.09
C PHE A 124 2.00 -22.93 0.23
N SER A 125 1.64 -23.21 1.48
CA SER A 125 1.17 -24.52 1.92
C SER A 125 -0.28 -24.72 1.49
N LYS A 126 -0.60 -25.87 0.90
CA LYS A 126 -1.98 -26.23 0.54
C LYS A 126 -2.88 -26.31 1.78
N THR A 127 -2.37 -26.85 2.88
CA THR A 127 -3.09 -26.93 4.16
C THR A 127 -3.46 -25.56 4.70
N ASP A 128 -2.52 -24.60 4.66
CA ASP A 128 -2.81 -23.23 5.13
C ASP A 128 -3.77 -22.50 4.19
N TYR A 129 -3.62 -22.72 2.90
CA TYR A 129 -4.54 -22.21 1.90
C TYR A 129 -5.97 -22.71 2.14
N ASP A 130 -6.18 -24.02 2.36
CA ASP A 130 -7.52 -24.58 2.54
C ASP A 130 -8.18 -24.00 3.80
N LYS A 131 -7.42 -23.89 4.90
CA LYS A 131 -7.87 -23.22 6.13
C LYS A 131 -8.31 -21.78 5.86
N TYR A 132 -7.47 -20.99 5.20
CA TYR A 132 -7.76 -19.58 4.95
C TYR A 132 -8.84 -19.35 3.90
N TYR A 133 -9.04 -20.30 2.99
CA TYR A 133 -10.14 -20.25 2.03
C TYR A 133 -11.49 -20.38 2.74
N GLU A 134 -11.62 -21.27 3.71
CA GLU A 134 -12.81 -21.36 4.57
C GLU A 134 -13.02 -20.07 5.37
N ASP A 135 -11.97 -19.56 6.00
CA ASP A 135 -12.03 -18.34 6.82
C ASP A 135 -12.27 -17.04 6.01
N SER A 136 -12.09 -17.06 4.68
CA SER A 136 -12.13 -15.86 3.84
C SER A 136 -13.54 -15.38 3.48
N LEU A 137 -14.58 -16.19 3.70
CA LEU A 137 -15.92 -15.95 3.17
C LEU A 137 -16.45 -14.56 3.55
N ASP A 138 -16.55 -14.27 4.85
CA ASP A 138 -17.14 -13.02 5.34
C ASP A 138 -16.35 -11.79 4.86
N SER A 139 -15.02 -11.86 4.91
CA SER A 139 -14.16 -10.78 4.41
C SER A 139 -14.28 -10.56 2.91
N SER A 140 -14.51 -11.61 2.13
CA SER A 140 -14.66 -11.53 0.68
C SER A 140 -16.03 -10.97 0.28
N VAL A 141 -17.08 -11.33 1.02
CA VAL A 141 -18.42 -10.73 0.87
C VAL A 141 -18.36 -9.22 1.18
N ALA A 142 -17.73 -8.84 2.30
CA ALA A 142 -17.55 -7.44 2.65
C ALA A 142 -16.74 -6.66 1.61
N ALA A 143 -15.69 -7.28 1.06
CA ALA A 143 -14.87 -6.69 0.01
C ALA A 143 -15.66 -6.45 -1.29
N LEU A 144 -16.51 -7.39 -1.69
CA LEU A 144 -17.39 -7.21 -2.86
C LEU A 144 -18.40 -6.10 -2.67
N ALA A 145 -19.07 -6.07 -1.51
CA ALA A 145 -20.01 -5.01 -1.19
C ALA A 145 -19.34 -3.64 -1.23
N TYR A 146 -18.10 -3.55 -0.73
CA TYR A 146 -17.30 -2.32 -0.75
C TYR A 146 -16.87 -1.90 -2.16
N ASP A 147 -16.28 -2.82 -2.94
CA ASP A 147 -15.70 -2.50 -4.26
C ASP A 147 -16.78 -2.26 -5.34
N LEU A 148 -17.95 -2.87 -5.22
CA LEU A 148 -19.00 -2.82 -6.24
C LEU A 148 -20.22 -1.99 -5.82
N HIS A 149 -20.25 -1.44 -4.59
CA HIS A 149 -21.39 -0.71 -4.03
C HIS A 149 -22.73 -1.44 -4.25
N LEU A 150 -22.73 -2.77 -4.19
CA LEU A 150 -23.89 -3.58 -4.54
C LEU A 150 -24.97 -3.47 -3.46
N GLU A 151 -26.20 -3.22 -3.90
CA GLU A 151 -27.38 -3.47 -3.10
C GLU A 151 -27.87 -4.91 -3.32
N SER A 152 -28.74 -5.41 -2.43
CA SER A 152 -29.23 -6.80 -2.49
C SER A 152 -29.88 -7.16 -3.84
N GLN A 153 -30.41 -6.17 -4.55
CA GLN A 153 -31.10 -6.34 -5.83
C GLN A 153 -30.12 -6.57 -6.99
N ASP A 154 -28.95 -5.93 -6.98
CA ASP A 154 -27.89 -6.10 -7.98
C ASP A 154 -27.29 -7.52 -7.96
N ILE A 155 -27.29 -8.16 -6.79
CA ILE A 155 -26.81 -9.54 -6.60
C ILE A 155 -27.74 -10.53 -7.31
N VAL A 156 -29.06 -10.33 -7.21
CA VAL A 156 -30.06 -11.23 -7.80
C VAL A 156 -30.03 -11.14 -9.33
N GLU A 157 -29.85 -9.94 -9.88
CA GLU A 157 -29.81 -9.71 -11.33
C GLU A 157 -28.54 -10.27 -12.00
N HIS A 158 -27.45 -10.39 -11.25
CA HIS A 158 -26.14 -10.83 -11.76
C HIS A 158 -25.49 -11.93 -10.90
N GLU A 159 -26.29 -12.90 -10.44
CA GLU A 159 -25.89 -13.93 -9.48
C GLU A 159 -24.61 -14.70 -9.89
N ASN A 160 -24.50 -15.11 -11.15
CA ASN A 160 -23.33 -15.85 -11.64
C ASN A 160 -22.05 -15.01 -11.62
N LEU A 161 -22.15 -13.72 -11.96
CA LEU A 161 -21.02 -12.79 -11.91
C LEU A 161 -20.59 -12.53 -10.46
N TYR A 162 -21.56 -12.38 -9.57
CA TYR A 162 -21.30 -12.24 -8.13
C TYR A 162 -20.58 -13.47 -7.57
N LYS A 163 -21.11 -14.67 -7.82
CA LYS A 163 -20.50 -15.94 -7.38
C LYS A 163 -19.07 -16.10 -7.92
N SER A 164 -18.85 -15.81 -9.20
CA SER A 164 -17.51 -15.89 -9.80
C SER A 164 -16.53 -14.92 -9.13
N LYS A 165 -16.92 -13.64 -8.92
CA LYS A 165 -16.04 -12.66 -8.29
C LYS A 165 -15.77 -12.97 -6.81
N LEU A 166 -16.76 -13.51 -6.10
CA LEU A 166 -16.59 -13.94 -4.71
C LEU A 166 -15.57 -15.06 -4.64
N GLU A 167 -15.69 -16.04 -5.52
CA GLU A 167 -14.77 -17.16 -5.61
C GLU A 167 -13.34 -16.69 -5.90
N ASP A 168 -13.16 -15.77 -6.86
CA ASP A 168 -11.85 -15.20 -7.17
C ASP A 168 -11.22 -14.50 -5.95
N LEU A 169 -11.98 -13.69 -5.23
CA LEU A 169 -11.51 -12.98 -4.03
C LEU A 169 -11.15 -13.93 -2.89
N ARG A 170 -11.95 -14.98 -2.67
CA ARG A 170 -11.66 -16.01 -1.65
C ARG A 170 -10.36 -16.73 -1.98
N ASN A 171 -10.22 -17.18 -3.24
CA ASN A 171 -9.01 -17.84 -3.72
C ASN A 171 -7.77 -16.96 -3.56
N GLU A 172 -7.86 -15.70 -3.96
CA GLU A 172 -6.75 -14.75 -3.88
C GLU A 172 -6.36 -14.43 -2.44
N SER A 173 -7.34 -14.11 -1.59
CA SER A 173 -7.12 -13.79 -0.17
C SER A 173 -6.50 -14.96 0.57
N ALA A 174 -6.99 -16.18 0.36
CA ALA A 174 -6.47 -17.39 1.00
C ALA A 174 -5.01 -17.67 0.60
N ARG A 175 -4.68 -17.55 -0.70
CA ARG A 175 -3.29 -17.69 -1.18
C ARG A 175 -2.38 -16.66 -0.53
N ASN A 176 -2.81 -15.39 -0.47
CA ASN A 176 -1.99 -14.32 0.06
C ASN A 176 -1.79 -14.47 1.58
N GLY A 177 -2.81 -14.89 2.33
CA GLY A 177 -2.67 -15.27 3.74
C GLY A 177 -1.66 -16.39 3.95
N ALA A 178 -1.74 -17.45 3.16
CA ALA A 178 -0.87 -18.62 3.28
C ALA A 178 0.58 -18.30 2.90
N ARG A 179 0.78 -17.44 1.89
CA ARG A 179 2.10 -16.91 1.50
C ARG A 179 2.73 -16.09 2.61
N VAL A 180 1.96 -15.20 3.24
CA VAL A 180 2.46 -14.36 4.34
C VAL A 180 2.78 -15.20 5.56
N LYS A 181 1.94 -16.18 5.92
CA LYS A 181 2.27 -17.12 6.99
C LYS A 181 3.61 -17.80 6.75
N LYS A 182 3.80 -18.37 5.54
CA LYS A 182 5.06 -19.01 5.17
C LYS A 182 6.23 -18.04 5.26
N LEU A 183 6.11 -16.86 4.66
CA LEU A 183 7.13 -15.82 4.67
C LEU A 183 7.54 -15.43 6.09
N CYS A 184 6.59 -15.17 6.99
CA CYS A 184 6.86 -14.82 8.38
C CYS A 184 7.41 -16.01 9.20
N SER A 185 7.08 -17.25 8.85
CA SER A 185 7.64 -18.43 9.52
C SER A 185 9.10 -18.70 9.13
N GLU A 186 9.49 -18.32 7.93
CA GLU A 186 10.84 -18.55 7.38
C GLU A 186 11.80 -17.38 7.64
N ASN A 187 11.29 -16.24 8.11
CA ASN A 187 12.06 -15.00 8.27
C ASN A 187 11.76 -14.35 9.62
N ASN A 188 12.79 -13.84 10.28
CA ASN A 188 12.63 -13.12 11.54
C ASN A 188 12.45 -11.61 11.30
N PHE A 189 11.21 -11.17 11.09
CA PHE A 189 10.91 -9.74 10.98
C PHE A 189 10.70 -9.11 12.35
N TYR A 190 11.28 -7.94 12.55
CA TYR A 190 11.11 -7.13 13.75
C TYR A 190 9.63 -6.71 13.93
N SER A 191 8.98 -6.30 12.84
CA SER A 191 7.57 -5.94 12.82
C SER A 191 7.03 -6.07 11.40
N PHE A 192 5.71 -6.12 11.27
CA PHE A 192 5.00 -6.16 10.00
C PHE A 192 4.06 -4.96 9.87
N PHE A 193 4.24 -4.14 8.84
CA PHE A 193 3.36 -3.01 8.53
C PHE A 193 2.39 -3.43 7.44
N CYS A 194 1.11 -3.49 7.79
CA CYS A 194 0.06 -3.96 6.91
C CYS A 194 -0.90 -2.81 6.59
N TYR A 195 -0.83 -2.29 5.37
CA TYR A 195 -1.74 -1.25 4.92
C TYR A 195 -3.12 -1.83 4.61
N SER A 196 -4.12 -1.20 5.23
CA SER A 196 -5.55 -1.46 5.18
C SER A 196 -6.04 -2.79 5.70
N GLY A 197 -6.49 -2.82 6.96
CA GLY A 197 -6.84 -4.00 7.72
C GLY A 197 -8.19 -4.67 7.43
N LEU A 198 -9.09 -4.08 6.63
CA LEU A 198 -10.51 -4.48 6.66
C LEU A 198 -11.08 -5.14 5.41
N ILE A 199 -10.43 -5.02 4.26
CA ILE A 199 -11.04 -5.36 2.99
C ILE A 199 -10.07 -6.05 2.04
N ARG A 200 -10.62 -6.89 1.16
CA ARG A 200 -9.91 -7.78 0.22
C ARG A 200 -8.95 -8.72 0.93
N ASP A 201 -7.70 -8.79 0.48
CA ASP A 201 -6.71 -9.78 0.89
C ASP A 201 -6.24 -9.58 2.34
N THR A 202 -6.38 -8.37 2.89
CA THR A 202 -5.70 -8.02 4.14
C THR A 202 -6.13 -8.82 5.36
N PRO A 203 -7.42 -9.14 5.59
CA PRO A 203 -7.81 -10.00 6.71
C PRO A 203 -7.07 -11.34 6.72
N MET A 204 -6.91 -11.98 5.55
CA MET A 204 -6.18 -13.26 5.46
C MET A 204 -4.66 -13.06 5.59
N ILE A 205 -4.10 -11.98 5.06
CA ILE A 205 -2.69 -11.60 5.29
C ILE A 205 -2.40 -11.38 6.78
N LEU A 206 -3.25 -10.64 7.48
CA LEU A 206 -3.14 -10.37 8.91
C LEU A 206 -3.29 -11.66 9.72
N LYS A 207 -4.21 -12.55 9.31
CA LYS A 207 -4.33 -13.88 9.91
C LYS A 207 -3.05 -14.70 9.73
N GLY A 208 -2.49 -14.71 8.52
CA GLY A 208 -1.21 -15.38 8.22
C GLY A 208 -0.07 -14.92 9.12
N ALA A 209 0.06 -13.60 9.31
CA ALA A 209 1.08 -13.02 10.21
C ALA A 209 0.81 -13.36 11.69
N ARG A 210 -0.44 -13.29 12.14
CA ARG A 210 -0.80 -13.63 13.53
C ARG A 210 -0.58 -15.11 13.85
N ASP A 211 -0.83 -16.01 12.91
CA ASP A 211 -0.57 -17.45 13.07
C ASP A 211 0.94 -17.75 13.27
N THR A 212 1.83 -16.80 13.02
CA THR A 212 3.28 -16.90 13.30
C THR A 212 3.74 -15.97 14.44
N ASN A 213 2.82 -15.42 15.25
CA ASN A 213 3.10 -14.41 16.29
C ASN A 213 3.86 -13.17 15.77
N GLN A 214 3.71 -12.82 14.49
CA GLN A 214 4.33 -11.63 13.95
C GLN A 214 3.61 -10.38 14.45
N GLU A 215 4.30 -9.54 15.21
CA GLU A 215 3.77 -8.25 15.62
C GLU A 215 3.49 -7.38 14.39
N THR A 216 2.23 -6.96 14.25
CA THR A 216 1.73 -6.28 13.06
C THR A 216 1.17 -4.91 13.42
N VAL A 217 1.61 -3.86 12.74
CA VAL A 217 1.00 -2.53 12.75
C VAL A 217 0.09 -2.42 11.54
N CYS A 218 -1.21 -2.37 11.77
CA CYS A 218 -2.17 -2.09 10.71
C CYS A 218 -2.26 -0.58 10.52
N VAL A 219 -2.27 -0.12 9.26
CA VAL A 219 -2.26 1.30 8.92
C VAL A 219 -3.37 1.58 7.91
N GLU A 220 -4.25 2.53 8.23
CA GLU A 220 -5.35 2.94 7.34
C GLU A 220 -5.28 4.42 7.02
N GLY A 221 -5.51 4.76 5.76
CA GLY A 221 -5.75 6.13 5.33
C GLY A 221 -7.25 6.39 5.26
N TRP A 222 -7.73 7.33 6.08
CA TRP A 222 -9.15 7.73 6.06
C TRP A 222 -9.28 9.15 5.51
N GLY A 223 -10.27 9.35 4.65
CA GLY A 223 -10.58 10.65 4.03
C GLY A 223 -11.12 11.70 4.99
N TRP A 224 -11.11 11.45 6.31
CA TRP A 224 -11.69 12.35 7.32
C TRP A 224 -11.06 13.74 7.29
N ARG A 225 -9.73 13.81 7.07
CA ARG A 225 -8.98 15.02 6.71
C ARG A 225 -7.80 14.66 5.82
N GLN A 226 -7.42 15.55 4.90
CA GLN A 226 -6.25 15.33 4.05
C GLN A 226 -4.99 15.10 4.92
N GLY A 227 -4.34 13.95 4.73
CA GLY A 227 -3.11 13.59 5.46
C GLY A 227 -3.29 12.88 6.80
N HIS A 228 -4.52 12.54 7.23
CA HIS A 228 -4.74 11.75 8.44
C HIS A 228 -4.58 10.24 8.17
N MET A 229 -3.85 9.57 9.07
CA MET A 229 -3.67 8.12 9.08
C MET A 229 -3.97 7.59 10.48
N ILE A 230 -4.65 6.46 10.58
CA ILE A 230 -4.88 5.73 11.83
C ILE A 230 -4.01 4.49 11.80
N TYR A 231 -3.42 4.13 12.94
CA TYR A 231 -2.73 2.86 13.10
C TYR A 231 -3.23 2.11 14.34
N ASN A 232 -3.23 0.78 14.26
CA ASN A 232 -3.57 -0.13 15.36
C ASN A 232 -2.57 -1.28 15.43
N PHE A 233 -2.28 -1.72 16.65
CA PHE A 233 -1.46 -2.91 16.88
C PHE A 233 -2.30 -4.17 16.79
N ASN A 234 -1.82 -5.12 15.99
CA ASN A 234 -2.35 -6.46 15.81
C ASN A 234 -3.84 -6.51 15.51
N ALA A 235 -4.47 -5.43 15.04
CA ALA A 235 -5.89 -5.34 14.72
C ALA A 235 -6.11 -4.31 13.59
N PRO A 236 -7.13 -4.48 12.74
CA PRO A 236 -7.47 -3.48 11.72
C PRO A 236 -7.71 -2.10 12.33
N SER A 237 -7.31 -1.04 11.62
CA SER A 237 -7.66 0.33 11.99
C SER A 237 -9.05 0.67 11.43
N LEU A 238 -9.87 1.37 12.21
CA LEU A 238 -11.27 1.66 11.93
C LEU A 238 -11.55 3.10 12.39
N GLU A 239 -12.49 3.78 11.73
CA GLU A 239 -12.86 5.17 12.03
C GLU A 239 -13.17 5.38 13.52
N TYR A 240 -13.86 4.43 14.17
CA TYR A 240 -14.21 4.51 15.59
C TYR A 240 -13.01 4.36 16.55
N ASN A 241 -11.83 4.00 16.06
CA ASN A 241 -10.60 4.01 16.87
C ASN A 241 -10.06 5.44 17.07
N VAL A 242 -10.52 6.42 16.28
CA VAL A 242 -10.29 7.85 16.54
C VAL A 242 -11.40 8.35 17.46
N ARG A 243 -11.35 7.96 18.73
CA ARG A 243 -12.15 8.69 19.73
C ARG A 243 -11.52 10.07 19.90
N GLY A 244 -12.12 11.08 19.27
CA GLY A 244 -12.10 12.45 19.76
C GLY A 244 -12.99 12.55 20.99
#